data_AF-A0A532AYB0-F1
#
_entry.id   AF-A0A532AYB0-F1
#
_cell.length_a   1.000
_cell.length_b   1.000
_cell.length_c   1.000
_cell.angle_alpha   90.00
_cell.angle_beta   90.00
_cell.angle_gamma   90.00
#
_symmetry.space_group_name_H-M   'P 1'
#
loop_
_entity.id
_entity.type
_entity.pdbx_description
1 polymer ?
#
loop_
_entity_poly.entity_id
_entity_poly.type
_entity_poly.pdbx_seq_one_letter_code
_entity_poly.pdbx_strand_id
1 'polypeptide(L)' 'MGTTRANDRELIGMERVVVDLLRDGIPRTLDDMTGALPGDCCVQVFLTVDRLSREGLVRIVPGVPDYRVMLANEGSMR' A
#
# COMPACT_ATOMS: atom_id res chain seq x y z
N MET A 1 29.05 7.66 4.74
CA MET A 1 27.86 8.51 4.93
C MET A 1 27.07 8.49 3.62
N GLY A 2 26.10 7.58 3.48
CA GLY A 2 25.43 7.33 2.20
C GLY A 2 24.48 6.14 2.27
N THR A 3 23.40 6.26 3.04
CA THR A 3 22.34 5.23 3.14
C THR A 3 20.96 5.74 2.73
N THR A 4 20.78 7.06 2.61
CA THR A 4 19.48 7.68 2.28
C THR A 4 18.98 7.31 0.88
N ARG A 5 19.88 7.20 -0.12
CA ARG A 5 19.48 6.97 -1.52
C ARG A 5 18.95 5.57 -1.84
N ALA A 6 19.37 4.55 -1.08
CA ALA A 6 18.88 3.18 -1.29
C ALA A 6 17.44 3.06 -0.77
N ASN A 7 17.20 3.58 0.44
CA ASN A 7 15.90 3.53 1.09
C ASN A 7 14.82 4.28 0.30
N ASP A 8 15.13 5.46 -0.28
CA ASP A 8 14.21 6.19 -1.16
C ASP A 8 13.84 5.42 -2.43
N ARG A 9 14.79 4.70 -3.06
CA ARG A 9 14.48 3.89 -4.26
C ARG A 9 13.63 2.67 -3.94
N GLU A 10 13.89 2.04 -2.80
CA GLU A 10 13.10 0.89 -2.33
C GLU A 10 11.69 1.34 -1.92
N LEU A 11 11.54 2.52 -1.32
CA LEU A 11 10.25 3.16 -1.03
C LEU A 11 9.46 3.47 -2.31
N ILE A 12 10.08 4.07 -3.33
CA ILE A 12 9.44 4.34 -4.62
C ILE A 12 9.02 3.02 -5.30
N GLY A 13 9.81 1.96 -5.14
CA GLY A 13 9.46 0.62 -5.62
C GLY A 13 8.23 0.06 -4.91
N MET A 14 8.17 0.19 -3.58
CA MET A 14 7.07 -0.30 -2.75
C MET A 14 5.76 0.44 -3.01
N GLU A 15 5.81 1.77 -3.16
CA GLU A 15 4.63 2.59 -3.52
C GLU A 15 4.00 2.09 -4.82
N ARG A 16 4.81 1.84 -5.84
CA ARG A 16 4.33 1.32 -7.12
C ARG A 16 3.70 -0.07 -6.97
N VAL A 17 4.33 -0.97 -6.22
CA VAL A 17 3.80 -2.31 -5.95
C VAL A 17 2.45 -2.25 -5.26
N VAL A 18 2.32 -1.45 -4.19
CA VAL A 18 1.06 -1.30 -3.45
C VAL A 18 -0.04 -0.76 -4.36
N VAL A 19 0.26 0.25 -5.19
CA VAL A 19 -0.71 0.77 -6.16
C VAL A 19 -1.08 -0.28 -7.20
N ASP A 20 -0.12 -1.02 -7.74
CA ASP A 20 -0.38 -2.09 -8.73
C ASP A 20 -1.25 -3.22 -8.14
N LEU A 21 -1.08 -3.59 -6.87
CA LEU A 21 -1.91 -4.58 -6.18
C LEU A 21 -3.36 -4.12 -5.97
N LEU A 22 -3.60 -2.80 -5.90
CA LEU A 22 -4.92 -2.22 -5.68
C LEU A 22 -5.61 -1.77 -6.99
N ARG A 23 -4.91 -1.84 -8.13
CA ARG A 23 -5.42 -1.42 -9.45
C ARG A 23 -6.57 -2.26 -9.98
N ASP A 24 -6.72 -3.49 -9.49
CA ASP A 24 -7.83 -4.38 -9.87
C ASP A 24 -9.17 -3.98 -9.20
N GLY A 25 -9.16 -2.96 -8.34
CA GLY A 25 -10.34 -2.44 -7.64
C GLY A 25 -10.79 -3.31 -6.46
N ILE A 26 -10.10 -4.42 -6.17
CA ILE A 26 -10.42 -5.32 -5.08
C ILE A 26 -9.76 -4.80 -3.80
N PRO A 27 -10.52 -4.54 -2.73
CA PRO A 27 -9.94 -4.12 -1.46
C PRO A 27 -9.14 -5.27 -0.82
N ARG A 28 -7.86 -5.01 -0.55
CA ARG A 28 -6.90 -6.00 -0.01
C ARG A 28 -6.61 -5.74 1.47
N THR A 29 -6.38 -6.79 2.25
CA THR A 29 -5.81 -6.64 3.60
C THR A 29 -4.31 -6.36 3.52
N LEU A 30 -3.71 -5.90 4.64
CA LEU A 30 -2.25 -5.80 4.73
C LEU A 30 -1.58 -7.16 4.56
N ASP A 31 -2.18 -8.22 5.09
CA ASP A 31 -1.67 -9.60 4.98
C ASP A 31 -1.61 -10.05 3.50
N ASP A 32 -2.69 -9.81 2.74
CA ASP A 32 -2.74 -10.09 1.30
C ASP A 32 -1.61 -9.37 0.55
N MET A 33 -1.35 -8.10 0.88
CA MET A 33 -0.31 -7.31 0.23
C MET A 33 1.09 -7.79 0.61
N THR A 34 1.31 -8.18 1.87
CA THR A 34 2.59 -8.72 2.32
C THR A 34 2.85 -10.12 1.76
N GLY A 35 1.82 -10.96 1.63
CA GLY A 35 1.93 -12.29 1.05
C GLY A 35 2.26 -12.29 -0.45
N ALA A 36 2.00 -11.19 -1.15
CA ALA A 36 2.39 -11.01 -2.54
C ALA A 36 3.88 -10.62 -2.71
N LEU A 37 4.59 -10.34 -1.61
CA LEU A 37 5.97 -9.85 -1.63
C LEU A 37 6.94 -10.86 -1.01
N PRO A 38 8.14 -11.03 -1.58
CA PRO A 38 9.14 -11.90 -0.99
C PRO A 38 9.77 -11.24 0.26
N GLY A 39 9.78 -11.96 1.39
CA GLY A 39 10.45 -11.54 2.63
C GLY A 39 9.56 -10.86 3.66
N ASP A 40 10.11 -10.55 4.83
CA ASP A 40 9.41 -9.89 5.94
C ASP A 40 9.23 -8.39 5.70
N CYS A 41 8.34 -8.03 4.76
CA CYS A 41 8.10 -6.65 4.33
C CYS A 41 6.92 -5.96 5.05
N CYS A 42 6.37 -6.55 6.11
CA CYS A 42 5.15 -6.06 6.75
C CYS A 42 5.22 -4.59 7.19
N VAL A 43 6.34 -4.19 7.79
CA VAL A 43 6.56 -2.80 8.24
C VAL A 43 6.63 -1.84 7.06
N GLN A 44 7.28 -2.24 5.96
CA GLN A 44 7.43 -1.41 4.76
C GLN A 44 6.08 -1.20 4.09
N VAL A 45 5.30 -2.27 3.90
CA VAL A 45 3.94 -2.20 3.35
C VAL A 45 3.06 -1.29 4.20
N PHE A 46 3.10 -1.45 5.53
CA PHE A 46 2.34 -0.59 6.43
C PHE A 46 2.71 0.89 6.31
N LEU A 47 4.01 1.22 6.34
CA LEU A 47 4.47 2.61 6.22
C LEU A 47 4.14 3.21 4.86
N THR A 48 4.24 2.43 3.78
CA THR A 48 3.83 2.85 2.44
C THR A 48 2.33 3.13 2.39
N VAL A 49 1.49 2.25 2.94
CA VAL A 49 0.04 2.46 2.99
C VAL A 49 -0.33 3.69 3.82
N ASP A 50 0.28 3.89 5.00
CA ASP A 50 0.05 5.09 5.83
C ASP A 50 0.40 6.36 5.07
N ARG A 51 1.55 6.39 4.40
CA ARG A 51 1.98 7.52 3.58
C ARG A 51 1.00 7.79 2.43
N LEU A 52 0.68 6.79 1.62
CA LEU A 52 -0.26 6.92 0.50
C LEU A 52 -1.66 7.33 0.98
N SER A 53 -2.06 6.90 2.17
CA SER A 53 -3.34 7.31 2.77
C SER A 53 -3.33 8.79 3.15
N ARG A 54 -2.22 9.31 3.70
CA ARG A 54 -2.05 10.74 4.01
C ARG A 54 -2.01 11.61 2.74
N GLU A 55 -1.47 11.06 1.66
CA GLU A 55 -1.45 11.70 0.34
C GLU A 55 -2.81 11.61 -0.39
N GLY A 56 -3.78 10.87 0.17
CA GLY A 56 -5.12 10.73 -0.38
C GLY A 56 -5.21 9.80 -1.60
N LEU A 57 -4.19 8.96 -1.83
CA LEU A 57 -4.13 8.01 -2.94
C LEU A 57 -4.83 6.69 -2.63
N VAL A 58 -4.79 6.26 -1.37
CA VAL A 58 -5.50 5.07 -0.87
C VAL A 58 -6.43 5.45 0.28
N ARG A 59 -7.42 4.60 0.52
CA ARG A 59 -8.32 4.67 1.67
C ARG A 59 -8.29 3.36 2.42
N ILE A 60 -8.28 3.47 3.74
CA ILE A 60 -8.44 2.34 4.65
C ILE A 60 -9.93 2.26 5.01
N VAL A 61 -10.56 1.15 4.67
CA VAL A 61 -11.98 0.90 4.92
C VAL A 61 -12.14 -0.25 5.91
N PRO A 62 -13.15 -0.21 6.79
CA PRO A 62 -13.44 -1.32 7.67
C PRO A 62 -13.89 -2.53 6.85
N GLY A 63 -13.33 -3.70 7.16
CA GLY A 63 -13.77 -5.01 6.66
C GLY A 63 -13.94 -5.97 7.83
N VAL A 64 -14.59 -7.10 7.58
CA VAL A 64 -14.69 -8.21 8.54
C VAL A 64 -13.77 -9.34 8.04
N PRO A 65 -12.83 -9.87 8.84
CA PRO A 65 -12.50 -9.51 10.24
C PRO A 65 -11.58 -8.29 10.42
N ASP A 66 -10.99 -7.75 9.36
CA ASP A 66 -9.91 -6.74 9.41
C ASP A 66 -10.13 -5.55 8.48
N TYR A 67 -9.29 -4.51 8.64
CA TYR A 67 -9.25 -3.37 7.73
C TYR A 67 -8.75 -3.75 6.33
N ARG A 68 -9.32 -3.11 5.31
CA ARG A 68 -8.91 -3.27 3.92
C ARG A 68 -8.43 -1.95 3.33
N VAL A 69 -7.55 -2.02 2.35
CA VAL A 69 -7.01 -0.88 1.63
C VAL A 69 -7.55 -0.91 0.21
N MET A 70 -7.94 0.25 -0.30
CA MET A 70 -8.43 0.46 -1.67
C MET A 70 -7.90 1.77 -2.24
N LEU A 71 -7.86 1.92 -3.56
CA LEU A 71 -7.53 3.20 -4.20
C LEU A 71 -8.62 4.25 -3.92
N ALA A 72 -8.21 5.46 -3.58
CA ALA A 72 -9.12 6.55 -3.24
C ALA A 72 -9.94 7.06 -4.44
N ASN A 73 -9.41 6.89 -5.67
CA ASN A 73 -10.03 7.37 -6.91
C ASN A 73 -11.13 6.46 -7.47
N GLU A 74 -11.25 5.22 -7.01
CA GLU A 74 -12.32 4.29 -7.45
C GLU A 74 -13.70 4.67 -6.86
N GLY A 75 -13.74 5.60 -5.90
CA GLY A 75 -14.98 6.14 -5.31
C GLY A 75 -15.47 7.46 -5.91
N SER A 76 -14.78 8.02 -6.92
CA SER A 76 -15.08 9.34 -7.53
C SER A 76 -15.67 9.26 -8.94
N MET A 77 -16.28 8.12 -9.30
CA MET A 77 -17.19 8.00 -10.46
C MET A 77 -18.61 7.69 -9.96
N ARG A 78 -19.21 8.63 -9.22
CA ARG A 78 -20.66 8.71 -9.02
C ARG A 78 -21.09 10.16 -8.93
#